data_AF-A0A7C3CPG0-F1
#
_entry.id   AF-A0A7C3CPG0-F1
#
_cell.length_a   1.000
_cell.length_b   1.000
_cell.length_c   1.000
_cell.angle_alpha   90.00
_cell.angle_beta   90.00
_cell.angle_gamma   90.00
#
_symmetry.space_group_name_H-M   'P 1'
#
loop_
_entity.id
_entity.type
_entity.pdbx_description
1 polymer ?
#
loop_
_entity_poly.entity_id
_entity_poly.type
_entity_poly.pdbx_seq_one_letter_code
_entity_poly.pdbx_strand_id
1 'polypeptide(L)'
;MTQHSLEEITCLYEIASTLASTLELREALEKTLGVLSERFALKRGTITIFNPRTGEIQIEVAHGLSEEARRRGRYRPGEGITGEVVATGQPIIVPQISEDPRFLNRTRSRREEEKRNLSFICVPIKSGGQVLGTLSVDRPAADAVELAQNLQFLTIVAGLLAQTVAKLQALEEERARLLEENLRLKQELKGHYQFENFIATSSRMQEVLEMINRVAGSPATVLLRGESGTGKTLIARLIHYNSPRAEGPFVTVPCTAIPETLLESELFGYERGAFTGAQARKIGLMEKAHGGTLFLDEIGDLPLPIQAKLLHALQEKEFYRLGGTEPIKVDVRIIAATNRNLENLVEKGLFREDLYYRLSVFPIYIPPLRERPTDIIPLAEYFLDKYCQRYQKKIKRLSSPAIDLLMQYHWPGNVRELENAMERAVLICDEEVIRSYHLPPSLQTARSSDTPSRLTLPEAVKKVEKELIVEALKETRGNQSKAARLLGTTLRVLNYKIRKYGIDPKLFRPLSKRSSHA
;
A
#
# COMPACT_ATOMS: atom_id res chain seq x y z
N MET A 1 -35.59 22.77 50.27
CA MET A 1 -34.73 23.06 49.10
C MET A 1 -34.83 24.54 48.83
N THR A 2 -33.70 25.24 48.75
CA THR A 2 -33.65 26.64 48.34
C THR A 2 -33.85 26.73 46.83
N GLN A 3 -34.37 27.84 46.31
CA GLN A 3 -34.59 28.05 44.86
C GLN A 3 -33.31 27.81 44.04
N HIS A 4 -32.15 28.20 44.58
CA HIS A 4 -30.81 27.96 44.03
C HIS A 4 -30.47 26.47 43.82
N SER A 5 -30.87 25.60 44.76
CA SER A 5 -30.62 24.15 44.66
C SER A 5 -31.45 23.46 43.56
N LEU A 6 -32.62 24.02 43.23
CA LEU A 6 -33.47 23.50 42.16
C LEU A 6 -32.88 23.84 40.77
N GLU A 7 -32.37 25.06 40.60
CA GLU A 7 -31.73 25.53 39.37
C GLU A 7 -30.46 24.73 39.03
N GLU A 8 -29.63 24.40 40.03
CA GLU A 8 -28.46 23.51 39.89
C GLU A 8 -28.84 22.12 39.40
N ILE A 9 -29.87 21.51 40.00
CA ILE A 9 -30.33 20.17 39.61
C ILE A 9 -30.91 20.17 38.20
N THR A 10 -31.71 21.19 37.83
CA THR A 10 -32.24 21.33 36.48
C THR A 10 -31.11 21.48 35.45
N CYS A 11 -30.07 22.27 35.76
CA CYS A 11 -28.91 22.42 34.90
C CYS A 11 -28.16 21.08 34.69
N LEU A 12 -27.91 20.32 35.76
CA LEU A 12 -27.28 19.00 35.66
C LEU A 12 -28.09 18.03 34.80
N TYR A 13 -29.42 18.04 34.95
CA TYR A 13 -30.32 17.22 34.14
C TYR A 13 -30.25 17.59 32.65
N GLU A 14 -30.26 18.88 32.32
CA GLU A 14 -30.14 19.37 30.94
C GLU A 14 -28.80 19.00 30.31
N ILE A 15 -27.70 19.14 31.06
CA ILE A 15 -26.37 18.72 30.61
C ILE A 15 -26.36 17.20 30.35
N ALA A 16 -26.85 16.40 31.29
CA ALA A 16 -26.90 14.95 31.13
C ALA A 16 -27.77 14.53 29.92
N SER A 17 -28.92 15.17 29.73
CA SER A 17 -29.82 14.93 28.59
C SER A 17 -29.16 15.34 27.26
N THR A 18 -28.46 16.46 27.23
CA THR A 18 -27.70 16.92 26.05
C THR A 18 -26.60 15.93 25.67
N LEU A 19 -25.82 15.47 26.65
CA LEU A 19 -24.76 14.48 26.41
C LEU A 19 -25.30 13.11 25.95
N ALA A 20 -26.53 12.76 26.33
CA ALA A 20 -27.16 11.50 25.94
C ALA A 20 -27.88 11.54 24.58
N SER A 21 -28.23 12.72 24.08
CA SER A 21 -29.13 12.89 22.92
C SER A 21 -28.42 13.12 21.57
N THR A 22 -27.13 13.48 21.57
CA THR A 22 -26.36 13.66 20.33
C THR A 22 -25.29 12.58 20.17
N LEU A 23 -25.08 12.17 18.91
CA LEU A 23 -23.96 11.31 18.52
C LEU A 23 -22.69 12.12 18.24
N GLU A 24 -22.82 13.44 18.05
CA GLU A 24 -21.70 14.33 17.79
C GLU A 24 -21.09 14.84 19.11
N LEU A 25 -19.98 14.21 19.52
CA LEU A 25 -19.35 14.48 20.82
C LEU A 25 -18.96 15.95 21.01
N ARG A 26 -18.42 16.60 19.97
CA ARG A 26 -18.02 18.02 20.02
C ARG A 26 -19.23 18.92 20.26
N GLU A 27 -20.29 18.73 19.49
CA GLU A 27 -21.53 19.50 19.60
C GLU A 27 -22.15 19.36 21.01
N ALA A 28 -22.10 18.15 21.60
CA ALA A 28 -22.55 17.89 22.96
C ALA A 28 -21.82 18.76 24.00
N LEU A 29 -20.49 18.88 23.86
CA LEU A 29 -19.65 19.69 24.73
C LEU A 29 -19.93 21.20 24.53
N GLU A 30 -20.16 21.66 23.30
CA GLU A 30 -20.49 23.08 23.02
C GLU A 30 -21.83 23.47 23.64
N LYS A 31 -22.86 22.64 23.43
CA LYS A 31 -24.19 22.82 24.04
C LYS A 31 -24.11 22.82 25.56
N THR A 32 -23.30 21.93 26.14
CA THR A 32 -23.07 21.91 27.60
C THR A 32 -22.51 23.24 28.10
N LEU A 33 -21.51 23.82 27.42
CA LEU A 33 -21.00 25.14 27.79
C LEU A 33 -22.04 26.25 27.62
N GLY A 34 -22.92 26.14 26.62
CA GLY A 34 -24.05 27.05 26.44
C GLY A 34 -25.01 27.03 27.63
N VAL A 35 -25.47 25.84 28.05
CA VAL A 35 -26.35 25.66 29.21
C VAL A 35 -25.72 26.22 30.49
N LEU A 36 -24.41 25.98 30.69
CA LEU A 36 -23.68 26.56 31.82
C LEU A 36 -23.63 28.10 31.75
N SER A 37 -23.46 28.67 30.55
CA SER A 37 -23.39 30.12 30.37
C SER A 37 -24.71 30.81 30.68
N GLU A 38 -25.83 30.24 30.24
CA GLU A 38 -27.17 30.82 30.41
C GLU A 38 -27.62 30.80 31.88
N ARG A 39 -27.30 29.74 32.62
CA ARG A 39 -27.80 29.52 33.99
C ARG A 39 -26.87 29.96 35.11
N PHE A 40 -25.56 30.02 34.88
CA PHE A 40 -24.56 30.31 35.92
C PHE A 40 -23.78 31.62 35.72
N ALA A 41 -24.29 32.53 34.87
CA ALA A 41 -23.67 33.82 34.56
C ALA A 41 -22.17 33.72 34.19
N LEU A 42 -21.80 32.63 33.51
CA LEU A 42 -20.42 32.45 33.05
C LEU A 42 -20.17 33.44 31.91
N LYS A 43 -19.08 34.21 32.02
CA LYS A 43 -18.66 35.06 30.90
C LYS A 43 -17.99 34.25 29.81
N ARG A 44 -17.23 33.21 30.20
CA ARG A 44 -16.50 32.32 29.29
C ARG A 44 -16.41 30.93 29.88
N GLY A 45 -16.45 29.92 29.01
CA GLY A 45 -16.24 28.53 29.35
C GLY A 45 -15.29 27.89 28.35
N THR A 46 -14.45 26.98 28.81
CA THR A 46 -13.51 26.24 27.96
C THR A 46 -13.40 24.81 28.45
N ILE A 47 -13.40 23.87 27.50
CA ILE A 47 -13.05 22.47 27.75
C ILE A 47 -11.75 22.23 27.03
N THR A 48 -10.74 21.79 27.77
CA THR A 48 -9.46 21.37 27.21
C THR A 48 -9.35 19.85 27.22
N ILE A 49 -8.58 19.31 26.27
CA ILE A 49 -8.23 17.89 26.22
C ILE A 49 -6.71 17.78 26.20
N PHE A 50 -6.20 16.85 26.99
CA PHE A 50 -4.80 16.47 27.03
C PHE A 50 -4.54 15.36 26.01
N ASN A 51 -3.58 15.58 25.12
CA ASN A 51 -3.12 14.57 24.19
C ASN A 51 -1.83 13.92 24.75
N PRO A 52 -1.88 12.65 25.19
CA PRO A 52 -0.74 11.99 25.80
C PRO A 52 0.40 11.71 24.82
N ARG A 53 0.13 11.66 23.51
CA ARG A 53 1.18 11.45 22.49
C ARG A 53 2.04 12.69 22.28
N THR A 54 1.41 13.87 22.23
CA THR A 54 2.12 15.14 21.98
C THR A 54 2.55 15.83 23.27
N GLY A 55 1.94 15.46 24.41
CA GLY A 55 2.12 16.14 25.69
C GLY A 55 1.47 17.53 25.72
N GLU A 56 0.61 17.86 24.74
CA GLU A 56 -0.08 19.15 24.66
C GLU A 56 -1.50 19.05 25.21
N ILE A 57 -1.92 20.12 25.88
CA ILE A 57 -3.29 20.39 26.30
C ILE A 57 -3.84 21.46 25.38
N GLN A 58 -4.98 21.21 24.73
CA GLN A 58 -5.57 22.12 23.75
C GLN A 58 -7.03 22.41 24.08
N ILE A 59 -7.51 23.62 23.77
CA ILE A 59 -8.93 23.96 23.91
C ILE A 59 -9.73 23.26 22.81
N GLU A 60 -10.48 22.24 23.23
CA GLU A 60 -11.34 21.45 22.35
C GLU A 60 -12.69 22.13 22.12
N VAL A 61 -13.23 22.84 23.10
CA VAL A 61 -14.46 23.61 22.93
C VAL A 61 -14.39 24.88 23.77
N ALA A 62 -14.99 25.97 23.27
CA ALA A 62 -15.08 27.21 24.02
C ALA A 62 -16.42 27.92 23.80
N HIS A 63 -16.88 28.60 24.86
CA HIS A 63 -17.98 29.55 24.83
C HIS A 63 -17.43 30.94 25.21
N GLY A 64 -17.80 31.98 24.45
CA GLY A 64 -17.34 33.36 24.67
C GLY A 64 -15.89 33.64 24.23
N LEU A 65 -15.32 32.80 23.35
CA LEU A 65 -14.00 32.98 22.72
C LEU A 65 -14.11 32.96 21.18
N SER A 66 -13.27 33.74 20.50
CA SER A 66 -13.09 33.63 19.05
C SER A 66 -12.28 32.38 18.68
N GLU A 67 -12.39 31.91 17.43
CA GLU A 67 -11.66 30.74 16.94
C GLU A 67 -10.13 30.94 17.01
N GLU A 68 -9.63 32.15 16.74
CA GLU A 68 -8.22 32.51 16.89
C GLU A 68 -7.74 32.47 18.35
N ALA A 69 -8.60 32.89 19.29
CA ALA A 69 -8.31 32.80 20.72
C ALA A 69 -8.25 31.33 21.19
N ARG A 70 -9.13 30.47 20.64
CA ARG A 70 -9.13 29.03 20.89
C ARG A 70 -7.84 28.36 20.41
N ARG A 71 -7.38 28.65 19.18
CA ARG A 71 -6.13 28.08 18.63
C ARG A 71 -4.88 28.44 19.43
N ARG A 72 -4.85 29.62 20.06
CA ARG A 72 -3.74 30.08 20.91
C ARG A 72 -3.71 29.45 22.30
N GLY A 73 -4.82 28.87 22.76
CA GLY A 73 -4.94 28.24 24.08
C GLY A 73 -4.34 26.83 24.12
N ARG A 74 -3.03 26.72 23.89
CA ARG A 74 -2.27 25.48 24.09
C ARG A 74 -1.46 25.56 25.36
N TYR A 75 -1.33 24.46 26.09
CA TYR A 75 -0.58 24.36 27.35
C TYR A 75 0.16 23.03 27.43
N ARG A 76 1.10 22.92 28.35
CA ARG A 76 1.71 21.64 28.77
C ARG A 76 1.35 21.34 30.23
N PRO A 77 1.40 20.07 30.68
CA PRO A 77 1.27 19.75 32.09
C PRO A 77 2.24 20.57 32.95
N GLY A 78 1.73 21.17 34.03
CA GLY A 78 2.46 22.08 34.93
C GLY A 78 2.57 23.55 34.44
N GLU A 79 2.06 23.86 33.25
CA GLU A 79 2.16 25.21 32.67
C GLU A 79 0.92 26.07 32.95
N GLY A 80 1.08 27.10 33.78
CA GLY A 80 -0.02 27.95 34.23
C GLY A 80 -1.11 27.17 34.96
N ILE A 81 -2.25 27.80 35.24
CA ILE A 81 -3.32 27.15 36.03
C ILE A 81 -3.89 25.92 35.33
N THR A 82 -4.21 26.02 34.03
CA THR A 82 -4.75 24.88 33.26
C THR A 82 -3.78 23.71 33.22
N GLY A 83 -2.48 23.96 33.00
CA GLY A 83 -1.47 22.91 33.02
C GLY A 83 -1.25 22.32 34.42
N GLU A 84 -1.29 23.15 35.47
CA GLU A 84 -1.17 22.72 36.88
C GLU A 84 -2.34 21.81 37.28
N VAL A 85 -3.58 22.13 36.88
CA VAL A 85 -4.75 21.27 37.10
C VAL A 85 -4.60 19.92 36.39
N VAL A 86 -4.07 19.88 35.15
CA VAL A 86 -3.82 18.61 34.44
C VAL A 86 -2.72 17.79 35.13
N ALA A 87 -1.64 18.42 35.59
CA ALA A 87 -0.52 17.74 36.22
C ALA A 87 -0.84 17.22 37.63
N THR A 88 -1.53 18.01 38.45
CA THR A 88 -1.86 17.66 39.83
C THR A 88 -3.16 16.85 39.94
N GLY A 89 -4.04 17.01 38.94
CA GLY A 89 -5.42 16.53 39.03
C GLY A 89 -6.22 17.20 40.14
N GLN A 90 -5.79 18.35 40.66
CA GLN A 90 -6.53 19.09 41.69
C GLN A 90 -7.18 20.32 41.07
N PRO A 91 -8.42 20.66 41.47
CA PRO A 91 -9.04 21.89 40.98
C PRO A 91 -8.38 23.13 41.59
N ILE A 92 -8.41 24.23 40.85
CA ILE A 92 -7.85 25.52 41.28
C ILE A 92 -8.91 26.62 41.13
N ILE A 93 -9.04 27.44 42.18
CA ILE A 93 -9.81 28.68 42.18
C ILE A 93 -8.82 29.85 42.19
N VAL A 94 -9.03 30.81 41.29
CA VAL A 94 -8.37 32.11 41.30
C VAL A 94 -9.44 33.17 41.59
N PRO A 95 -9.50 33.70 42.82
CA PRO A 95 -10.52 34.68 43.21
C PRO A 95 -10.47 35.95 42.37
N GLN A 96 -9.28 36.40 41.99
CA GLN A 96 -9.10 37.56 41.11
C GLN A 96 -7.98 37.31 40.10
N ILE A 97 -8.33 37.29 38.82
CA ILE A 97 -7.40 36.95 37.73
C ILE A 97 -6.20 37.91 37.68
N SER A 98 -6.39 39.20 38.01
CA SER A 98 -5.29 40.18 37.97
C SER A 98 -4.20 39.95 39.02
N GLU A 99 -4.47 39.16 40.06
CA GLU A 99 -3.58 39.01 41.23
C GLU A 99 -2.81 37.69 41.23
N ASP A 100 -3.19 36.71 40.39
CA ASP A 100 -2.47 35.43 40.29
C ASP A 100 -1.51 35.40 39.09
N PRO A 101 -0.17 35.39 39.31
CA PRO A 101 0.83 35.40 38.25
C PRO A 101 0.86 34.10 37.42
N ARG A 102 0.24 33.01 37.88
CA ARG A 102 0.11 31.74 37.14
C ARG A 102 -0.96 31.82 36.05
N PHE A 103 -1.77 32.88 36.03
CA PHE A 103 -2.77 33.10 35.00
C PHE A 103 -2.14 33.68 33.71
N LEU A 104 -1.77 32.78 32.78
CA LEU A 104 -1.01 33.15 31.57
C LEU A 104 -1.82 33.91 30.49
N ASN A 105 -3.15 33.96 30.58
CA ASN A 105 -4.05 34.60 29.60
C ASN A 105 -3.71 34.29 28.12
N ARG A 106 -3.35 33.05 27.79
CA ARG A 106 -2.85 32.66 26.45
C ARG A 106 -3.82 32.95 25.30
N THR A 107 -5.11 32.88 25.60
CA THR A 107 -6.19 33.21 24.65
C THR A 107 -6.19 34.69 24.24
N ARG A 108 -5.49 35.57 25.00
CA ARG A 108 -5.47 37.04 24.87
C ARG A 108 -6.86 37.68 24.78
N SER A 109 -7.87 36.99 25.33
CA SER A 109 -9.27 37.38 25.21
C SER A 109 -9.71 38.35 26.31
N ARG A 110 -8.87 38.58 27.34
CA ARG A 110 -9.18 39.43 28.51
C ARG A 110 -8.39 40.74 28.44
N ARG A 111 -9.10 41.88 28.50
CA ARG A 111 -8.47 43.21 28.69
C ARG A 111 -8.04 43.38 30.15
N GLU A 112 -7.01 44.20 30.41
CA GLU A 112 -6.47 44.46 31.76
C GLU A 112 -7.54 44.87 32.79
N GLU A 113 -8.51 45.69 32.37
CA GLU A 113 -9.63 46.17 33.20
C GLU A 113 -10.62 45.07 33.56
N GLU A 114 -10.82 44.08 32.67
CA GLU A 114 -11.72 42.94 32.93
C GLU A 114 -11.11 41.97 33.94
N LYS A 115 -9.78 41.81 33.96
CA LYS A 115 -9.09 40.88 34.87
C LYS A 115 -9.29 41.22 36.36
N ARG A 116 -9.57 42.49 36.67
CA ARG A 116 -9.76 42.97 38.05
C ARG A 116 -11.10 42.54 38.65
N ASN A 117 -12.08 42.21 37.80
CA ASN A 117 -13.46 41.92 38.22
C ASN A 117 -13.89 40.49 37.87
N LEU A 118 -12.93 39.61 37.58
CA LEU A 118 -13.20 38.23 37.18
C LEU A 118 -12.47 37.24 38.09
N SER A 119 -13.19 36.21 38.49
CA SER A 119 -12.65 34.98 39.07
C SER A 119 -12.53 33.91 37.98
N PHE A 120 -11.60 33.00 38.17
CA PHE A 120 -11.39 31.84 37.30
C PHE A 120 -11.45 30.55 38.12
N ILE A 121 -12.21 29.59 37.64
CA ILE A 121 -12.27 28.25 38.23
C ILE A 121 -11.87 27.25 37.17
N CYS A 122 -10.93 26.36 37.51
CA CYS A 122 -10.48 25.29 36.63
C CYS A 122 -10.56 23.96 37.37
N VAL A 123 -11.32 23.03 36.81
CA VAL A 123 -11.53 21.69 37.38
C VAL A 123 -11.03 20.62 36.41
N PRO A 124 -10.43 19.54 36.93
CA PRO A 124 -9.97 18.44 36.10
C PRO A 124 -11.14 17.58 35.61
N ILE A 125 -11.12 17.20 34.33
CA ILE A 125 -12.00 16.19 33.77
C ILE A 125 -11.28 14.85 33.90
N LYS A 126 -11.83 13.93 34.70
CA LYS A 126 -11.17 12.66 35.04
C LYS A 126 -11.99 11.45 34.64
N SER A 127 -11.35 10.44 34.06
CA SER A 127 -11.94 9.12 33.83
C SER A 127 -10.94 8.02 34.17
N GLY A 128 -11.36 6.96 34.86
CA GLY A 128 -10.49 5.82 35.18
C GLY A 128 -9.22 6.17 35.96
N GLY A 129 -9.22 7.25 36.76
CA GLY A 129 -8.05 7.72 37.50
C GLY A 129 -7.06 8.59 36.72
N GLN A 130 -7.30 8.83 35.43
CA GLN A 130 -6.50 9.71 34.59
C GLN A 130 -7.17 11.07 34.38
N VAL A 131 -6.37 12.14 34.27
CA VAL A 131 -6.87 13.47 33.90
C VAL A 131 -6.85 13.58 32.38
N LEU A 132 -8.04 13.70 31.78
CA LEU A 132 -8.21 13.79 30.33
C LEU A 132 -8.11 15.23 29.82
N GLY A 133 -8.23 16.20 30.72
CA GLY A 133 -8.28 17.62 30.38
C GLY A 133 -8.92 18.45 31.49
N THR A 134 -9.43 19.63 31.17
CA THR A 134 -10.02 20.55 32.16
C THR A 134 -11.31 21.19 31.68
N LEU A 135 -12.21 21.49 32.62
CA LEU A 135 -13.27 22.47 32.44
C LEU A 135 -12.85 23.75 33.15
N SER A 136 -12.78 24.85 32.43
CA SER A 136 -12.36 26.15 32.96
C SER A 136 -13.36 27.24 32.61
N VAL A 137 -13.70 28.07 33.59
CA VAL A 137 -14.72 29.12 33.45
C VAL A 137 -14.25 30.46 34.01
N ASP A 138 -14.66 31.53 33.34
CA ASP A 138 -14.56 32.91 33.82
C ASP A 138 -15.92 33.34 34.36
N ARG A 139 -15.95 33.92 35.56
CA ARG A 139 -17.16 34.50 36.17
C ARG A 139 -16.85 35.85 36.83
N PRO A 140 -17.87 36.69 37.09
CA PRO A 140 -17.69 37.88 37.93
C PRO A 140 -17.06 37.53 39.29
N ALA A 141 -16.27 38.45 39.84
CA ALA A 141 -15.68 38.30 41.17
C ALA A 141 -16.77 38.03 42.22
N ALA A 142 -16.56 37.02 43.04
CA ALA A 142 -17.50 36.54 44.05
C ALA A 142 -16.78 36.23 45.37
N ASP A 143 -17.54 36.07 46.45
CA ASP A 143 -16.97 35.72 47.74
C ASP A 143 -16.49 34.26 47.81
N ALA A 144 -15.75 33.93 48.88
CA ALA A 144 -15.16 32.61 49.04
C ALA A 144 -16.20 31.48 49.17
N VAL A 145 -17.39 31.76 49.69
CA VAL A 145 -18.45 30.77 49.89
C VAL A 145 -19.08 30.41 48.56
N GLU A 146 -19.39 31.41 47.75
CA GLU A 146 -19.95 31.23 46.41
C GLU A 146 -18.97 30.51 45.48
N LEU A 147 -17.68 30.90 45.49
CA LEU A 147 -16.65 30.25 44.69
C LEU A 147 -16.47 28.76 45.07
N ALA A 148 -16.57 28.42 46.36
CA ALA A 148 -16.50 27.04 46.81
C ALA A 148 -17.71 26.21 46.33
N GLN A 149 -18.92 26.79 46.33
CA GLN A 149 -20.12 26.13 45.80
C GLN A 149 -20.01 25.89 44.28
N ASN A 150 -19.56 26.91 43.53
CA ASN A 150 -19.38 26.76 42.09
C ASN A 150 -18.30 25.73 41.75
N LEU A 151 -17.23 25.65 42.55
CA LEU A 151 -16.22 24.63 42.37
C LEU A 151 -16.81 23.22 42.51
N GLN A 152 -17.63 22.98 43.52
CA GLN A 152 -18.30 21.68 43.72
C GLN A 152 -19.22 21.36 42.52
N PHE A 153 -20.04 22.31 42.11
CA PHE A 153 -20.92 22.16 40.95
C PHE A 153 -20.16 21.83 39.66
N LEU A 154 -19.13 22.62 39.33
CA LEU A 154 -18.30 22.40 38.14
C LEU A 154 -17.55 21.06 38.20
N THR A 155 -17.17 20.59 39.39
CA THR A 155 -16.55 19.27 39.56
C THR A 155 -17.53 18.15 39.20
N ILE A 156 -18.81 18.27 39.56
CA ILE A 156 -19.86 17.32 39.15
C ILE A 156 -20.03 17.35 37.63
N VAL A 157 -20.11 18.54 37.05
CA VAL A 157 -20.23 18.71 35.58
C VAL A 157 -19.02 18.10 34.86
N ALA A 158 -17.81 18.31 35.35
CA ALA A 158 -16.60 17.69 34.81
C ALA A 158 -16.65 16.15 34.86
N GLY A 159 -17.28 15.59 35.91
CA GLY A 159 -17.57 14.16 35.99
C GLY A 159 -18.55 13.68 34.91
N LEU A 160 -19.62 14.44 34.63
CA LEU A 160 -20.56 14.13 33.54
C LEU A 160 -19.90 14.19 32.16
N LEU A 161 -18.99 15.16 31.96
CA LEU A 161 -18.26 15.34 30.71
C LEU A 161 -17.19 14.26 30.46
N ALA A 162 -16.73 13.59 31.52
CA ALA A 162 -15.57 12.69 31.46
C ALA A 162 -15.70 11.58 30.40
N GLN A 163 -16.86 10.95 30.28
CA GLN A 163 -17.07 9.87 29.29
C GLN A 163 -17.08 10.39 27.86
N THR A 164 -17.69 11.56 27.62
CA THR A 164 -17.72 12.20 26.30
C THR A 164 -16.32 12.64 25.89
N VAL A 165 -15.56 13.25 26.80
CA VAL A 165 -14.16 13.65 26.58
C VAL A 165 -13.27 12.43 26.34
N ALA A 166 -13.43 11.35 27.10
CA ALA A 166 -12.67 10.11 26.89
C ALA A 166 -12.89 9.52 25.50
N LYS A 167 -14.14 9.46 25.03
CA LYS A 167 -14.48 8.98 23.68
C LYS A 167 -13.88 9.86 22.60
N LEU A 168 -13.90 11.18 22.79
CA LEU A 168 -13.33 12.13 21.83
C LEU A 168 -11.81 11.96 21.73
N GLN A 169 -11.12 11.89 22.86
CA GLN A 169 -9.68 11.62 22.90
C GLN A 169 -9.32 10.28 22.22
N ALA A 170 -10.04 9.20 22.52
CA ALA A 170 -9.81 7.89 21.91
C ALA A 170 -10.01 7.91 20.39
N LEU A 171 -11.05 8.60 19.90
CA LEU A 171 -11.30 8.77 18.47
C LEU A 171 -10.16 9.53 17.77
N GLU A 172 -9.63 10.57 18.39
CA GLU A 172 -8.51 11.33 17.85
C GLU A 172 -7.21 10.52 17.81
N GLU A 173 -6.94 9.73 18.86
CA GLU A 173 -5.79 8.83 18.92
C GLU A 173 -5.86 7.71 17.87
N GLU A 174 -7.03 7.11 17.68
CA GLU A 174 -7.28 6.09 16.66
C GLU A 174 -7.10 6.68 15.26
N ARG A 175 -7.65 7.87 15.00
CA ARG A 175 -7.48 8.58 13.73
C ARG A 175 -6.00 8.86 13.45
N ALA A 176 -5.24 9.33 14.44
CA ALA A 176 -3.82 9.58 14.30
C ALA A 176 -3.05 8.28 13.97
N ARG A 177 -3.36 7.18 14.65
CA ARG A 177 -2.77 5.86 14.38
C ARG A 177 -3.07 5.38 12.96
N LEU A 178 -4.32 5.47 12.52
CA LEU A 178 -4.73 5.07 11.19
C LEU A 178 -4.03 5.89 10.11
N LEU A 179 -3.85 7.19 10.32
CA LEU A 179 -3.11 8.07 9.41
C LEU A 179 -1.62 7.68 9.33
N GLU A 180 -0.99 7.41 10.47
CA GLU A 180 0.41 6.98 10.54
C GLU A 180 0.62 5.62 9.83
N GLU A 181 -0.25 4.65 10.09
CA GLU A 181 -0.21 3.35 9.42
C GLU A 181 -0.45 3.48 7.92
N ASN A 182 -1.40 4.34 7.50
CA ASN A 182 -1.63 4.62 6.09
C ASN A 182 -0.38 5.20 5.42
N LEU A 183 0.27 6.18 6.05
CA LEU A 183 1.52 6.76 5.54
C LEU A 183 2.64 5.71 5.43
N ARG A 184 2.79 4.86 6.44
CA ARG A 184 3.79 3.77 6.42
C ARG A 184 3.53 2.81 5.26
N LEU A 185 2.30 2.33 5.11
CA LEU A 185 1.92 1.40 4.04
C LEU A 185 2.12 2.02 2.65
N LYS A 186 1.80 3.31 2.50
CA LYS A 186 2.06 4.04 1.25
C LYS A 186 3.56 4.15 0.94
N GLN A 187 4.39 4.42 1.94
CA GLN A 187 5.84 4.46 1.78
C GLN A 187 6.42 3.08 1.41
N GLU A 188 5.96 2.01 2.07
CA GLU A 188 6.35 0.64 1.73
C GLU A 188 5.98 0.29 0.27
N LEU A 189 4.76 0.62 -0.16
CA LEU A 189 4.33 0.43 -1.55
C LEU A 189 5.22 1.21 -2.53
N LYS A 190 5.50 2.48 -2.23
CA LYS A 190 6.38 3.30 -3.07
C LYS A 190 7.80 2.74 -3.13
N GLY A 191 8.33 2.24 -2.02
CA GLY A 191 9.63 1.55 -1.95
C GLY A 191 9.66 0.28 -2.80
N HIS A 192 8.60 -0.53 -2.76
CA HIS A 192 8.52 -1.75 -3.57
C HIS A 192 8.55 -1.49 -5.08
N TYR A 193 7.93 -0.41 -5.54
CA TYR A 193 7.86 -0.05 -6.96
C TYR A 193 8.87 1.02 -7.36
N GLN A 194 10.11 0.86 -6.88
CA GLN A 194 11.26 1.64 -7.32
C GLN A 194 11.94 0.99 -8.53
N PHE A 195 12.59 1.81 -9.36
CA PHE A 195 13.35 1.32 -10.51
C PHE A 195 14.48 0.37 -10.09
N GLU A 196 15.12 0.60 -8.93
CA GLU A 196 16.19 -0.26 -8.43
C GLU A 196 15.74 -1.70 -8.11
N ASN A 197 14.46 -1.89 -7.80
CA ASN A 197 13.88 -3.20 -7.49
C ASN A 197 13.41 -3.95 -8.75
N PHE A 198 13.50 -3.33 -9.93
CA PHE A 198 13.09 -3.93 -11.19
C PHE A 198 14.27 -4.64 -11.87
N ILE A 199 14.11 -5.92 -12.16
CA ILE A 199 15.17 -6.72 -12.80
C ILE A 199 15.17 -6.45 -14.30
N ALA A 200 16.14 -5.65 -14.74
CA ALA A 200 16.41 -5.33 -16.13
C ALA A 200 17.91 -5.09 -16.32
N THR A 201 18.60 -6.05 -16.91
CA THR A 201 20.02 -5.96 -17.29
C THR A 201 20.21 -5.81 -18.80
N SER A 202 19.24 -6.26 -19.59
CA SER A 202 19.28 -6.14 -21.06
C SER A 202 19.16 -4.68 -21.50
N SER A 203 19.91 -4.31 -22.54
CA SER A 203 19.83 -2.96 -23.13
C SER A 203 18.40 -2.61 -23.57
N ARG A 204 17.68 -3.58 -24.14
CA ARG A 204 16.27 -3.42 -24.55
C ARG A 204 15.35 -3.07 -23.39
N MET A 205 15.53 -3.70 -22.22
CA MET A 205 14.73 -3.35 -21.04
C MET A 205 15.18 -2.03 -20.41
N GLN A 206 16.47 -1.69 -20.49
CA GLN A 206 16.97 -0.38 -20.05
C GLN A 206 16.33 0.77 -20.86
N GLU A 207 16.22 0.61 -22.19
CA GLU A 207 15.49 1.55 -23.05
C GLU A 207 14.03 1.72 -22.60
N VAL A 208 13.35 0.60 -22.26
CA VAL A 208 11.97 0.62 -21.72
C VAL A 208 11.90 1.36 -20.39
N LEU A 209 12.84 1.12 -19.46
CA LEU A 209 12.88 1.80 -18.17
C LEU A 209 13.14 3.30 -18.33
N GLU A 210 13.99 3.72 -19.26
CA GLU A 210 14.19 5.13 -19.58
C GLU A 210 12.90 5.79 -20.10
N MET A 211 12.19 5.13 -21.00
CA MET A 211 10.89 5.62 -21.50
C MET A 211 9.87 5.75 -20.36
N ILE A 212 9.82 4.75 -19.47
CA ILE A 212 8.97 4.77 -18.28
C ILE A 212 9.32 5.96 -17.39
N ASN A 213 10.59 6.20 -17.11
CA ASN A 213 11.04 7.31 -16.27
C ASN A 213 10.64 8.67 -16.88
N ARG A 214 10.81 8.84 -18.19
CA ARG A 214 10.40 10.07 -18.90
C ARG A 214 8.89 10.31 -18.84
N VAL A 215 8.08 9.26 -19.01
CA VAL A 215 6.61 9.41 -19.05
C VAL A 215 5.98 9.42 -17.66
N ALA A 216 6.63 8.88 -16.62
CA ALA A 216 6.08 8.80 -15.27
C ALA A 216 5.68 10.19 -14.74
N GLY A 217 6.51 11.22 -14.98
CA GLY A 217 6.24 12.61 -14.59
C GLY A 217 5.11 13.32 -15.37
N SER A 218 4.63 12.74 -16.47
CA SER A 218 3.62 13.33 -17.36
C SER A 218 2.21 12.78 -17.10
N PRO A 219 1.14 13.57 -17.32
CA PRO A 219 -0.24 13.08 -17.30
C PRO A 219 -0.64 12.27 -18.57
N ALA A 220 0.26 12.12 -19.54
CA ALA A 220 -0.02 11.44 -20.81
C ALA A 220 -0.50 9.99 -20.62
N THR A 221 -1.41 9.57 -21.52
CA THR A 221 -1.85 8.19 -21.65
C THR A 221 -0.70 7.31 -22.15
N VAL A 222 -0.48 6.19 -21.46
CA VAL A 222 0.56 5.22 -21.84
C VAL A 222 -0.08 3.95 -22.37
N LEU A 223 0.39 3.46 -23.52
CA LEU A 223 -0.03 2.20 -24.10
C LEU A 223 1.10 1.17 -24.01
N LEU A 224 0.98 0.19 -23.13
CA LEU A 224 1.91 -0.92 -22.96
C LEU A 224 1.59 -2.05 -23.94
N ARG A 225 2.51 -2.31 -24.87
CA ARG A 225 2.40 -3.40 -25.83
C ARG A 225 3.38 -4.50 -25.49
N GLY A 226 2.98 -5.74 -25.72
CA GLY A 226 3.86 -6.89 -25.58
C GLY A 226 3.09 -8.15 -25.25
N GLU A 227 3.76 -9.29 -25.37
CA GLU A 227 3.15 -10.59 -25.13
C GLU A 227 2.61 -10.75 -23.69
N SER A 228 1.76 -11.77 -23.49
CA SER A 228 1.29 -12.09 -22.14
C SER A 228 2.47 -12.57 -21.28
N GLY A 229 2.47 -12.20 -20.00
CA GLY A 229 3.50 -12.63 -19.06
C GLY A 229 4.83 -11.86 -19.12
N THR A 230 4.95 -10.76 -19.89
CA THR A 230 6.18 -9.95 -19.94
C THR A 230 6.37 -9.00 -18.76
N GLY A 231 5.32 -8.78 -17.95
CA GLY A 231 5.36 -7.88 -16.78
C GLY A 231 4.62 -6.55 -16.96
N LYS A 232 3.70 -6.43 -17.92
CA LYS A 232 2.93 -5.20 -18.21
C LYS A 232 2.28 -4.57 -16.96
N THR A 233 1.65 -5.39 -16.11
CA THR A 233 1.03 -4.92 -14.85
C THR A 233 2.06 -4.33 -13.87
N LEU A 234 3.25 -4.93 -13.79
CA LEU A 234 4.34 -4.43 -12.95
C LEU A 234 4.84 -3.07 -13.45
N ILE A 235 5.01 -2.94 -14.77
CA ILE A 235 5.40 -1.69 -15.42
C ILE A 235 4.35 -0.60 -15.23
N ALA A 236 3.05 -0.93 -15.31
CA ALA A 236 1.98 0.04 -15.05
C ALA A 236 2.03 0.59 -13.61
N ARG A 237 2.32 -0.27 -12.63
CA ARG A 237 2.53 0.15 -11.25
C ARG A 237 3.78 1.01 -11.11
N LEU A 238 4.88 0.64 -11.76
CA LEU A 238 6.11 1.42 -11.78
C LEU A 238 5.87 2.85 -12.31
N ILE A 239 5.12 2.99 -13.41
CA ILE A 239 4.71 4.31 -13.96
C ILE A 239 3.91 5.10 -12.92
N HIS A 240 2.93 4.48 -12.25
CA HIS A 240 2.07 5.15 -11.28
C HIS A 240 2.83 5.64 -10.04
N TYR A 241 3.61 4.77 -9.38
CA TYR A 241 4.31 5.10 -8.13
C TYR A 241 5.48 6.06 -8.32
N ASN A 242 5.96 6.24 -9.56
CA ASN A 242 6.95 7.24 -9.94
C ASN A 242 6.33 8.50 -10.59
N SER A 243 5.00 8.68 -10.48
CA SER A 243 4.27 9.84 -11.00
C SER A 243 3.83 10.81 -9.90
N PRO A 244 3.40 12.04 -10.26
CA PRO A 244 2.76 12.96 -9.32
C PRO A 244 1.47 12.41 -8.68
N ARG A 245 0.91 11.32 -9.22
CA ARG A 245 -0.31 10.67 -8.72
C ARG A 245 -0.05 9.45 -7.84
N ALA A 246 1.20 9.21 -7.40
CA ALA A 246 1.59 8.05 -6.59
C ALA A 246 0.81 7.93 -5.27
N GLU A 247 0.31 9.04 -4.72
CA GLU A 247 -0.53 9.08 -3.51
C GLU A 247 -2.00 8.74 -3.77
N GLY A 248 -2.44 8.83 -5.02
CA GLY A 248 -3.80 8.56 -5.46
C GLY A 248 -4.05 7.06 -5.73
N PRO A 249 -5.30 6.68 -6.04
CA PRO A 249 -5.64 5.28 -6.26
C PRO A 249 -5.02 4.73 -7.56
N PHE A 250 -4.54 3.48 -7.51
CA PHE A 250 -4.20 2.69 -8.69
C PHE A 250 -5.27 1.60 -8.89
N VAL A 251 -6.18 1.82 -9.84
CA VAL A 251 -7.32 0.93 -10.10
C VAL A 251 -7.04 0.08 -11.34
N THR A 252 -6.99 -1.23 -11.16
CA THR A 252 -6.80 -2.24 -12.23
C THR A 252 -8.15 -2.74 -12.74
N VAL A 253 -8.32 -2.75 -14.07
CA VAL A 253 -9.47 -3.34 -14.76
C VAL A 253 -8.97 -4.42 -15.73
N PRO A 254 -9.09 -5.70 -15.38
CA PRO A 254 -8.80 -6.79 -16.30
C PRO A 254 -9.97 -6.97 -17.27
N CYS A 255 -9.84 -6.45 -18.50
CA CYS A 255 -10.93 -6.45 -19.49
C CYS A 255 -11.36 -7.86 -19.91
N THR A 256 -10.49 -8.86 -19.79
CA THR A 256 -10.76 -10.27 -20.13
C THR A 256 -11.39 -11.07 -18.99
N ALA A 257 -11.24 -10.64 -17.73
CA ALA A 257 -11.71 -11.40 -16.57
C ALA A 257 -13.16 -11.06 -16.18
N ILE A 258 -13.64 -9.88 -16.58
CA ILE A 258 -15.00 -9.42 -16.30
C ILE A 258 -15.89 -9.83 -17.48
N PRO A 259 -17.02 -10.52 -17.25
CA PRO A 259 -17.98 -10.81 -18.32
C PRO A 259 -18.40 -9.53 -19.04
N GLU A 260 -18.49 -9.59 -20.37
CA GLU A 260 -18.86 -8.45 -21.22
C GLU A 260 -20.13 -7.74 -20.73
N THR A 261 -21.13 -8.50 -20.28
CA THR A 261 -22.40 -8.00 -19.77
C THR A 261 -22.28 -7.18 -18.48
N LEU A 262 -21.21 -7.40 -17.70
CA LEU A 262 -20.97 -6.71 -16.44
C LEU A 262 -19.91 -5.62 -16.57
N LEU A 263 -19.04 -5.69 -17.58
CA LEU A 263 -17.88 -4.81 -17.74
C LEU A 263 -18.28 -3.33 -17.76
N GLU A 264 -19.36 -3.00 -18.45
CA GLU A 264 -19.87 -1.63 -18.48
C GLU A 264 -20.28 -1.13 -17.08
N SER A 265 -21.03 -1.97 -16.36
CA SER A 265 -21.51 -1.67 -15.00
C SER A 265 -20.38 -1.60 -13.97
N GLU A 266 -19.30 -2.38 -14.15
CA GLU A 266 -18.12 -2.30 -13.31
C GLU A 266 -17.31 -1.04 -13.60
N LEU A 267 -17.10 -0.71 -14.88
CA LEU A 267 -16.27 0.41 -15.28
C LEU A 267 -16.91 1.76 -14.93
N PHE A 268 -18.19 1.94 -15.28
CA PHE A 268 -18.90 3.22 -15.14
C PHE A 268 -19.86 3.25 -13.94
N GLY A 269 -20.25 2.12 -13.36
CA GLY A 269 -21.24 2.10 -12.28
C GLY A 269 -22.67 2.30 -12.79
N TYR A 270 -23.65 2.15 -11.89
CA TYR A 270 -25.07 2.23 -12.23
C TYR A 270 -25.90 2.87 -11.13
N GLU A 271 -27.01 3.48 -11.53
CA GLU A 271 -28.02 4.02 -10.62
C GLU A 271 -29.05 2.96 -10.20
N ARG A 272 -29.75 3.22 -9.09
CA ARG A 272 -30.83 2.34 -8.63
C ARG A 272 -31.91 2.25 -9.71
N GLY A 273 -32.28 1.02 -10.10
CA GLY A 273 -33.29 0.77 -11.12
C GLY A 273 -32.79 0.79 -12.57
N ALA A 274 -31.48 0.88 -12.81
CA ALA A 274 -30.91 0.88 -14.16
C ALA A 274 -31.19 -0.42 -14.96
N PHE A 275 -31.32 -1.56 -14.28
CA PHE A 275 -31.68 -2.86 -14.85
C PHE A 275 -32.33 -3.76 -13.79
N THR A 276 -32.86 -4.91 -14.20
CA THR A 276 -33.46 -5.91 -13.31
C THR A 276 -32.41 -6.44 -12.30
N GLY A 277 -32.57 -6.09 -11.03
CA GLY A 277 -31.62 -6.43 -9.96
C GLY A 277 -30.77 -5.27 -9.43
N ALA A 278 -30.86 -4.07 -10.03
CA ALA A 278 -30.19 -2.86 -9.56
C ALA A 278 -30.88 -2.24 -8.32
N GLN A 279 -30.85 -2.95 -7.19
CA GLN A 279 -31.53 -2.53 -5.94
C GLN A 279 -30.87 -1.33 -5.25
N ALA A 280 -29.57 -1.13 -5.48
CA ALA A 280 -28.80 -0.03 -4.93
C ALA A 280 -27.88 0.58 -6.00
N ARG A 281 -27.47 1.83 -5.81
CA ARG A 281 -26.46 2.49 -6.64
C ARG A 281 -25.11 1.80 -6.47
N LYS A 282 -24.33 1.69 -7.54
CA LYS A 282 -22.94 1.20 -7.53
C LYS A 282 -21.99 2.22 -8.16
N ILE A 283 -20.90 2.52 -7.43
CA ILE A 283 -19.80 3.36 -7.91
C ILE A 283 -18.89 2.55 -8.83
N GLY A 284 -18.63 3.06 -10.04
CA GLY A 284 -17.77 2.43 -11.04
C GLY A 284 -16.27 2.54 -10.73
N LEU A 285 -15.48 1.70 -11.39
CA LEU A 285 -14.01 1.67 -11.25
C LEU A 285 -13.34 2.96 -11.74
N MET A 286 -13.91 3.62 -12.76
CA MET A 286 -13.40 4.89 -13.25
C MET A 286 -13.55 6.01 -12.20
N GLU A 287 -14.70 6.07 -11.52
CA GLU A 287 -14.94 7.01 -10.42
C GLU A 287 -14.01 6.73 -9.23
N LYS A 288 -13.80 5.44 -8.90
CA LYS A 288 -12.84 5.03 -7.86
C LYS A 288 -11.40 5.41 -8.19
N ALA A 289 -11.06 5.57 -9.46
CA ALA A 289 -9.73 5.97 -9.92
C ALA A 289 -9.53 7.49 -9.95
N HIS A 290 -10.53 8.29 -9.58
CA HIS A 290 -10.46 9.75 -9.55
C HIS A 290 -9.25 10.23 -8.73
N GLY A 291 -8.48 11.18 -9.28
CA GLY A 291 -7.25 11.70 -8.68
C GLY A 291 -6.04 10.76 -8.78
N GLY A 292 -6.20 9.58 -9.38
CA GLY A 292 -5.19 8.54 -9.50
C GLY A 292 -4.98 8.05 -10.93
N THR A 293 -4.78 6.74 -11.07
CA THR A 293 -4.51 6.04 -12.33
C THR A 293 -5.47 4.87 -12.51
N LEU A 294 -6.07 4.76 -13.71
CA LEU A 294 -6.83 3.59 -14.14
C LEU A 294 -5.98 2.79 -15.13
N PHE A 295 -5.67 1.56 -14.76
CA PHE A 295 -4.96 0.61 -15.59
C PHE A 295 -5.95 -0.36 -16.26
N LEU A 296 -6.01 -0.32 -17.58
CA LEU A 296 -6.87 -1.17 -18.40
C LEU A 296 -6.01 -2.29 -19.00
N ASP A 297 -6.13 -3.51 -18.45
CA ASP A 297 -5.35 -4.66 -18.92
C ASP A 297 -6.12 -5.44 -20.00
N GLU A 298 -5.42 -5.80 -21.06
CA GLU A 298 -5.98 -6.39 -22.29
C GLU A 298 -7.10 -5.52 -22.92
N ILE A 299 -6.80 -4.24 -23.15
CA ILE A 299 -7.72 -3.25 -23.75
C ILE A 299 -8.25 -3.69 -25.13
N GLY A 300 -7.51 -4.52 -25.85
CA GLY A 300 -7.90 -5.06 -27.16
C GLY A 300 -9.13 -5.98 -27.12
N ASP A 301 -9.58 -6.40 -25.94
CA ASP A 301 -10.76 -7.24 -25.74
C ASP A 301 -12.00 -6.45 -25.31
N LEU A 302 -11.93 -5.11 -25.31
CA LEU A 302 -13.11 -4.28 -25.03
C LEU A 302 -14.18 -4.40 -26.13
N PRO A 303 -15.46 -4.58 -25.77
CA PRO A 303 -16.58 -4.46 -26.69
C PRO A 303 -16.71 -3.05 -27.30
N LEU A 304 -17.12 -2.96 -28.56
CA LEU A 304 -17.29 -1.68 -29.29
C LEU A 304 -18.18 -0.64 -28.55
N PRO A 305 -19.31 -1.00 -27.91
CA PRO A 305 -20.12 -0.03 -27.17
C PRO A 305 -19.37 0.59 -25.99
N ILE A 306 -18.55 -0.21 -25.30
CA ILE A 306 -17.74 0.24 -24.16
C ILE A 306 -16.58 1.10 -24.64
N GLN A 307 -15.98 0.78 -25.80
CA GLN A 307 -14.95 1.61 -26.42
C GLN A 307 -15.44 3.05 -26.68
N ALA A 308 -16.68 3.21 -27.17
CA ALA A 308 -17.27 4.53 -27.41
C ALA A 308 -17.46 5.34 -26.10
N LYS A 309 -17.94 4.68 -25.03
CA LYS A 309 -18.09 5.33 -23.71
C LYS A 309 -16.75 5.67 -23.08
N LEU A 310 -15.76 4.79 -23.21
CA LEU A 310 -14.41 5.05 -22.75
C LEU A 310 -13.83 6.27 -23.49
N LEU A 311 -13.95 6.33 -24.81
CA LEU A 311 -13.50 7.48 -25.60
C LEU A 311 -14.10 8.80 -25.09
N HIS A 312 -15.42 8.83 -24.87
CA HIS A 312 -16.10 10.01 -24.31
C HIS A 312 -15.48 10.42 -22.96
N ALA A 313 -15.26 9.45 -22.06
CA ALA A 313 -14.63 9.70 -20.78
C ALA A 313 -13.20 10.23 -20.89
N LEU A 314 -12.43 9.82 -21.91
CA LEU A 314 -11.06 10.29 -22.15
C LEU A 314 -10.97 11.67 -22.79
N GLN A 315 -12.00 12.07 -23.54
CA GLN A 315 -12.06 13.35 -24.23
C GLN A 315 -12.66 14.43 -23.32
N GLU A 316 -13.86 14.18 -22.81
CA GLU A 316 -14.64 15.16 -22.03
C GLU A 316 -14.28 15.16 -20.54
N LYS A 317 -13.53 14.15 -20.07
CA LYS A 317 -13.25 13.93 -18.64
C LYS A 317 -14.53 13.77 -17.82
N GLU A 318 -15.58 13.25 -18.44
CA GLU A 318 -16.83 12.92 -17.78
C GLU A 318 -17.53 11.72 -18.43
N PHE A 319 -18.35 11.04 -17.65
CA PHE A 319 -19.14 9.91 -18.09
C PHE A 319 -20.48 9.85 -17.34
N TYR A 320 -21.38 9.00 -17.81
CA TYR A 320 -22.67 8.74 -17.17
C TYR A 320 -22.69 7.32 -16.61
N ARG A 321 -23.26 7.16 -15.41
CA ARG A 321 -23.64 5.83 -14.90
C ARG A 321 -24.72 5.22 -15.78
N LEU A 322 -24.80 3.88 -15.79
CA LEU A 322 -25.93 3.21 -16.42
C LEU A 322 -27.23 3.65 -15.75
N GLY A 323 -28.19 4.10 -16.55
CA GLY A 323 -29.48 4.66 -16.08
C GLY A 323 -29.38 6.04 -15.42
N GLY A 324 -28.20 6.65 -15.36
CA GLY A 324 -27.98 7.99 -14.81
C GLY A 324 -28.08 9.08 -15.89
N THR A 325 -28.59 10.24 -15.50
CA THR A 325 -28.70 11.43 -16.36
C THR A 325 -27.71 12.54 -15.99
N GLU A 326 -27.01 12.40 -14.87
CA GLU A 326 -26.03 13.38 -14.39
C GLU A 326 -24.62 13.03 -14.88
N PRO A 327 -23.88 13.98 -15.47
CA PRO A 327 -22.49 13.75 -15.86
C PRO A 327 -21.59 13.75 -14.62
N ILE A 328 -20.67 12.78 -14.57
CA ILE A 328 -19.69 12.61 -13.50
C ILE A 328 -18.33 13.01 -14.01
N LYS A 329 -17.80 14.14 -13.54
CA LYS A 329 -16.45 14.61 -13.88
C LYS A 329 -15.39 13.76 -13.18
N VAL A 330 -14.40 13.32 -13.94
CA VAL A 330 -13.35 12.45 -13.45
C VAL A 330 -11.98 12.86 -13.97
N ASP A 331 -11.00 13.01 -13.07
CA ASP A 331 -9.61 13.28 -13.44
C ASP A 331 -8.75 12.04 -13.21
N VAL A 332 -8.56 11.25 -14.27
CA VAL A 332 -7.87 9.95 -14.19
C VAL A 332 -6.77 9.87 -15.24
N ARG A 333 -5.59 9.40 -14.83
CA ARG A 333 -4.52 9.05 -15.77
C ARG A 333 -4.78 7.64 -16.29
N ILE A 334 -4.69 7.44 -17.60
CA ILE A 334 -4.86 6.12 -18.20
C ILE A 334 -3.53 5.46 -18.50
N ILE A 335 -3.44 4.20 -18.13
CA ILE A 335 -2.43 3.28 -18.65
C ILE A 335 -3.20 2.09 -19.24
N ALA A 336 -3.01 1.80 -20.52
CA ALA A 336 -3.64 0.66 -21.18
C ALA A 336 -2.58 -0.38 -21.53
N ALA A 337 -2.93 -1.66 -21.50
CA ALA A 337 -2.05 -2.75 -21.88
C ALA A 337 -2.77 -3.70 -22.85
N THR A 338 -2.02 -4.28 -23.79
CA THR A 338 -2.57 -5.29 -24.72
C THR A 338 -1.45 -6.19 -25.26
N ASN A 339 -1.77 -7.46 -25.49
CA ASN A 339 -0.97 -8.37 -26.31
C ASN A 339 -1.41 -8.43 -27.78
N ARG A 340 -2.58 -7.86 -28.12
CA ARG A 340 -3.14 -7.85 -29.48
C ARG A 340 -2.59 -6.67 -30.29
N ASN A 341 -2.47 -6.86 -31.60
CA ASN A 341 -2.16 -5.78 -32.54
C ASN A 341 -3.42 -4.94 -32.77
N LEU A 342 -3.48 -3.75 -32.15
CA LEU A 342 -4.65 -2.88 -32.21
C LEU A 342 -4.90 -2.34 -33.63
N GLU A 343 -3.85 -2.08 -34.40
CA GLU A 343 -3.94 -1.60 -35.79
C GLU A 343 -4.71 -2.60 -36.65
N ASN A 344 -4.41 -3.88 -36.53
CA ASN A 344 -5.14 -4.95 -37.21
C ASN A 344 -6.60 -5.05 -36.76
N LEU A 345 -6.88 -4.79 -35.47
CA LEU A 345 -8.27 -4.75 -34.97
C LEU A 345 -9.04 -3.54 -35.50
N VAL A 346 -8.37 -2.41 -35.71
CA VAL A 346 -8.95 -1.22 -36.35
C VAL A 346 -9.29 -1.53 -37.81
N GLU A 347 -8.37 -2.13 -38.56
CA GLU A 347 -8.61 -2.55 -39.96
C GLU A 347 -9.80 -3.53 -40.08
N LYS A 348 -10.00 -4.38 -39.07
CA LYS A 348 -11.13 -5.34 -39.01
C LYS A 348 -12.43 -4.74 -38.47
N GLY A 349 -12.45 -3.47 -38.07
CA GLY A 349 -13.61 -2.83 -37.44
C GLY A 349 -13.97 -3.35 -36.05
N LEU A 350 -13.05 -4.08 -35.40
CA LEU A 350 -13.21 -4.62 -34.04
C LEU A 350 -12.71 -3.66 -32.96
N PHE A 351 -11.95 -2.65 -33.35
CA PHE A 351 -11.48 -1.58 -32.46
C PHE A 351 -11.68 -0.23 -33.14
N ARG A 352 -12.13 0.78 -32.41
CA ARG A 352 -12.36 2.10 -32.99
C ARG A 352 -11.06 2.85 -33.21
N GLU A 353 -10.92 3.45 -34.38
CA GLU A 353 -9.75 4.23 -34.78
C GLU A 353 -9.53 5.47 -33.88
N ASP A 354 -10.61 6.17 -33.52
CA ASP A 354 -10.57 7.35 -32.66
C ASP A 354 -10.02 7.04 -31.24
N LEU A 355 -10.48 5.94 -30.64
CA LEU A 355 -9.97 5.46 -29.36
C LEU A 355 -8.52 5.01 -29.46
N TYR A 356 -8.13 4.36 -30.56
CA TYR A 356 -6.76 3.93 -30.78
C TYR A 356 -5.77 5.10 -30.70
N TYR A 357 -6.04 6.19 -31.44
CA TYR A 357 -5.17 7.37 -31.41
C TYR A 357 -5.16 8.06 -30.03
N ARG A 358 -6.28 8.03 -29.29
CA ARG A 358 -6.34 8.60 -27.94
C ARG A 358 -5.57 7.77 -26.89
N LEU A 359 -5.44 6.47 -27.10
CA LEU A 359 -4.67 5.57 -26.23
C LEU A 359 -3.19 5.53 -26.61
N SER A 360 -2.87 5.56 -27.91
CA SER A 360 -1.51 5.41 -28.44
C SER A 360 -0.70 6.72 -28.41
N VAL A 361 -0.89 7.56 -27.39
CA VAL A 361 -0.16 8.82 -27.20
C VAL A 361 1.31 8.56 -26.86
N PHE A 362 1.55 7.63 -25.94
CA PHE A 362 2.91 7.19 -25.59
C PHE A 362 2.98 5.65 -25.57
N PRO A 363 3.22 5.01 -26.72
CA PRO A 363 3.34 3.55 -26.80
C PRO A 363 4.70 3.09 -26.26
N ILE A 364 4.71 2.05 -25.44
CA ILE A 364 5.91 1.38 -24.92
C ILE A 364 5.81 -0.10 -25.30
N TYR A 365 6.76 -0.58 -26.11
CA TYR A 365 6.85 -1.99 -26.45
C TYR A 365 7.75 -2.71 -25.45
N ILE A 366 7.21 -3.76 -24.83
CA ILE A 366 7.92 -4.57 -23.84
C ILE A 366 8.38 -5.86 -24.54
N PRO A 367 9.70 -6.05 -24.69
CA PRO A 367 10.24 -7.19 -25.42
C PRO A 367 9.91 -8.51 -24.71
N PRO A 368 9.60 -9.57 -25.47
CA PRO A 368 9.45 -10.91 -24.92
C PRO A 368 10.79 -11.39 -24.33
N LEU A 369 10.73 -12.34 -23.38
CA LEU A 369 11.88 -12.81 -22.62
C LEU A 369 13.01 -13.36 -23.51
N ARG A 370 12.66 -13.99 -24.64
CA ARG A 370 13.61 -14.48 -25.66
C ARG A 370 14.46 -13.39 -26.33
N GLU A 371 13.99 -12.14 -26.35
CA GLU A 371 14.73 -11.00 -26.91
C GLU A 371 15.61 -10.30 -25.86
N ARG A 372 15.54 -10.74 -24.59
CA ARG A 372 16.32 -10.21 -23.46
C ARG A 372 16.97 -11.34 -22.65
N PRO A 373 17.82 -12.19 -23.26
CA PRO A 373 18.38 -13.37 -22.60
C PRO A 373 19.23 -13.04 -21.37
N THR A 374 19.85 -11.86 -21.31
CA THR A 374 20.64 -11.42 -20.13
C THR A 374 19.79 -11.29 -18.87
N ASP A 375 18.47 -11.10 -19.01
CA ASP A 375 17.55 -10.97 -17.87
C ASP A 375 17.11 -12.32 -17.29
N ILE A 376 17.27 -13.42 -18.03
CA ILE A 376 16.74 -14.74 -17.64
C ILE A 376 17.35 -15.22 -16.32
N ILE A 377 18.67 -15.15 -16.17
CA ILE A 377 19.36 -15.65 -14.98
C ILE A 377 19.09 -14.76 -13.75
N PRO A 378 19.23 -13.43 -13.81
CA PRO A 378 18.84 -12.56 -12.71
C PRO A 378 17.39 -12.75 -12.26
N LEU A 379 16.45 -12.93 -13.20
CA LEU A 379 15.06 -13.24 -12.89
C LEU A 379 14.92 -14.61 -12.20
N ALA A 380 15.60 -15.63 -12.70
CA ALA A 380 15.56 -16.97 -12.12
C ALA A 380 16.12 -17.00 -10.69
N GLU A 381 17.22 -16.29 -10.44
CA GLU A 381 17.81 -16.14 -9.10
C GLU A 381 16.88 -15.39 -8.16
N TYR A 382 16.24 -14.31 -8.62
CA TYR A 382 15.25 -13.60 -7.83
C TYR A 382 14.06 -14.50 -7.44
N PHE A 383 13.52 -15.28 -8.39
CA PHE A 383 12.44 -16.21 -8.08
C PHE A 383 12.90 -17.32 -7.13
N LEU A 384 14.12 -17.83 -7.31
CA LEU A 384 14.72 -18.78 -6.39
C LEU A 384 14.72 -18.26 -4.95
N ASP A 385 15.24 -17.05 -4.73
CA ASP A 385 15.30 -16.43 -3.41
C ASP A 385 13.91 -16.16 -2.84
N LYS A 386 13.00 -15.60 -3.65
CA LYS A 386 11.60 -15.33 -3.30
C LYS A 386 10.90 -16.58 -2.78
N TYR A 387 11.01 -17.69 -3.50
CA TYR A 387 10.32 -18.93 -3.16
C TYR A 387 11.04 -19.73 -2.06
N CYS A 388 12.37 -19.63 -1.95
CA CYS A 388 13.09 -20.21 -0.83
C CYS A 388 12.67 -19.58 0.50
N GLN A 389 12.54 -18.25 0.56
CA GLN A 389 12.01 -17.56 1.73
C GLN A 389 10.58 -17.98 2.04
N ARG A 390 9.70 -18.02 1.03
CA ARG A 390 8.29 -18.38 1.18
C ARG A 390 8.09 -19.81 1.70
N TYR A 391 8.86 -20.77 1.19
CA TYR A 391 8.74 -22.19 1.56
C TYR A 391 9.75 -22.64 2.61
N GLN A 392 10.53 -21.71 3.17
CA GLN A 392 11.57 -21.98 4.16
C GLN A 392 12.58 -23.05 3.71
N LYS A 393 12.90 -23.08 2.40
CA LYS A 393 13.88 -23.98 1.78
C LYS A 393 15.27 -23.33 1.79
N LYS A 394 16.33 -24.14 1.82
CA LYS A 394 17.74 -23.70 1.85
C LYS A 394 18.48 -24.01 0.56
N ILE A 395 17.85 -23.73 -0.58
CA ILE A 395 18.47 -23.91 -1.89
C ILE A 395 19.37 -22.69 -2.15
N LYS A 396 20.63 -22.93 -2.55
CA LYS A 396 21.65 -21.88 -2.66
C LYS A 396 21.93 -21.44 -4.09
N ARG A 397 21.69 -22.31 -5.09
CA ARG A 397 22.07 -22.03 -6.48
C ARG A 397 21.39 -22.93 -7.51
N LEU A 398 21.49 -22.50 -8.75
CA LEU A 398 21.22 -23.29 -9.95
C LEU A 398 22.49 -24.02 -10.41
N SER A 399 22.36 -25.27 -10.87
CA SER A 399 23.45 -25.99 -11.52
C SER A 399 23.72 -25.45 -12.93
N SER A 400 24.95 -25.55 -13.45
CA SER A 400 25.28 -25.10 -14.81
C SER A 400 24.38 -25.74 -15.89
N PRO A 401 24.06 -27.06 -15.86
CA PRO A 401 23.14 -27.64 -16.82
C PRO A 401 21.72 -27.06 -16.73
N ALA A 402 21.26 -26.66 -15.54
CA ALA A 402 19.96 -26.00 -15.38
C ALA A 402 19.98 -24.60 -16.00
N ILE A 403 21.04 -23.83 -15.77
CA ILE A 403 21.27 -22.51 -16.38
C ILE A 403 21.25 -22.62 -17.91
N ASP A 404 21.95 -23.60 -18.49
CA ASP A 404 21.99 -23.81 -19.94
C ASP A 404 20.59 -24.07 -20.52
N LEU A 405 19.75 -24.85 -19.82
CA LEU A 405 18.37 -25.12 -20.23
C LEU A 405 17.49 -23.87 -20.16
N LEU A 406 17.63 -23.06 -19.10
CA LEU A 406 16.89 -21.81 -18.95
C LEU A 406 17.23 -20.81 -20.07
N MET A 407 18.51 -20.75 -20.47
CA MET A 407 18.99 -19.84 -21.52
C MET A 407 18.61 -20.27 -22.94
N GLN A 408 18.46 -21.58 -23.19
CA GLN A 408 18.13 -22.12 -24.52
C GLN A 408 16.63 -22.11 -24.83
N TYR A 409 15.77 -21.94 -23.82
CA TYR A 409 14.34 -22.00 -24.00
C TYR A 409 13.76 -20.69 -24.53
N HIS A 410 12.73 -20.78 -25.37
CA HIS A 410 12.12 -19.62 -26.04
C HIS A 410 11.09 -18.87 -25.16
N TRP A 411 10.72 -19.42 -24.00
CA TRP A 411 9.82 -18.82 -23.02
C TRP A 411 8.52 -18.24 -23.62
N PRO A 412 7.65 -19.06 -24.24
CA PRO A 412 6.39 -18.60 -24.84
C PRO A 412 5.45 -17.91 -23.82
N GLY A 413 5.51 -18.28 -22.54
CA GLY A 413 4.78 -17.60 -21.45
C GLY A 413 5.59 -16.52 -20.74
N ASN A 414 6.75 -16.14 -21.28
CA ASN A 414 7.63 -15.07 -20.79
C ASN A 414 7.99 -15.23 -19.31
N VAL A 415 8.03 -14.11 -18.56
CA VAL A 415 8.42 -14.07 -17.14
C VAL A 415 7.46 -14.87 -16.27
N ARG A 416 6.16 -14.91 -16.62
CA ARG A 416 5.16 -15.71 -15.89
C ARG A 416 5.47 -17.21 -15.95
N GLU A 417 5.90 -17.71 -17.10
CA GLU A 417 6.30 -19.10 -17.25
C GLU A 417 7.60 -19.40 -16.50
N LEU A 418 8.59 -18.49 -16.58
CA LEU A 418 9.83 -18.60 -15.81
C LEU A 418 9.57 -18.65 -14.30
N GLU A 419 8.70 -17.76 -13.79
CA GLU A 419 8.30 -17.73 -12.37
C GLU A 419 7.70 -19.09 -11.95
N ASN A 420 6.74 -19.61 -12.71
CA ASN A 420 6.09 -20.89 -12.44
C ASN A 420 7.09 -22.06 -12.50
N ALA A 421 8.02 -22.03 -13.46
CA ALA A 421 9.05 -23.07 -13.60
C ALA A 421 9.98 -23.10 -12.38
N MET A 422 10.38 -21.92 -11.89
CA MET A 422 11.24 -21.77 -10.72
C MET A 422 10.53 -22.12 -9.42
N GLU A 423 9.29 -21.69 -9.22
CA GLU A 423 8.46 -22.05 -8.06
C GLU A 423 8.34 -23.58 -7.94
N ARG A 424 8.01 -24.25 -9.05
CA ARG A 424 7.93 -25.71 -9.10
C ARG A 424 9.27 -26.38 -8.79
N ALA A 425 10.37 -25.85 -9.33
CA ALA A 425 11.70 -26.41 -9.07
C ALA A 425 12.07 -26.29 -7.58
N VAL A 426 11.74 -25.18 -6.92
CA VAL A 426 11.97 -24.98 -5.47
C VAL A 426 11.13 -25.94 -4.63
N LEU A 427 9.88 -26.20 -5.00
CA LEU A 427 8.99 -27.11 -4.27
C LEU A 427 9.48 -28.57 -4.29
N ILE A 428 10.00 -29.02 -5.44
CA ILE A 428 10.44 -30.43 -5.64
C ILE A 428 11.89 -30.65 -5.19
N CYS A 429 12.70 -29.59 -5.10
CA CYS A 429 14.09 -29.71 -4.69
C CYS A 429 14.20 -29.92 -3.16
N ASP A 430 14.80 -31.04 -2.79
CA ASP A 430 15.17 -31.34 -1.39
C ASP A 430 16.68 -31.18 -1.14
N GLU A 431 17.43 -30.78 -2.17
CA GLU A 431 18.87 -30.51 -2.12
C GLU A 431 19.16 -29.00 -1.99
N GLU A 432 20.43 -28.62 -1.80
CA GLU A 432 20.84 -27.21 -1.84
C GLU A 432 21.01 -26.66 -3.27
N VAL A 433 20.78 -27.46 -4.33
CA VAL A 433 21.07 -27.10 -5.73
C VAL A 433 19.94 -27.53 -6.66
N ILE A 434 19.39 -26.59 -7.44
CA ILE A 434 18.46 -26.92 -8.52
C ILE A 434 19.22 -27.47 -9.72
N ARG A 435 19.00 -28.76 -9.97
CA ARG A 435 19.48 -29.50 -11.13
C ARG A 435 18.47 -29.54 -12.28
N SER A 436 18.93 -29.87 -13.48
CA SER A 436 18.10 -29.94 -14.70
C SER A 436 16.83 -30.78 -14.55
N TYR A 437 16.89 -31.89 -13.80
CA TYR A 437 15.73 -32.76 -13.57
C TYR A 437 14.65 -32.17 -12.64
N HIS A 438 14.95 -31.09 -11.91
CA HIS A 438 13.95 -30.36 -11.12
C HIS A 438 13.15 -29.37 -11.98
N LEU A 439 13.68 -28.96 -13.13
CA LEU A 439 12.98 -28.05 -14.04
C LEU A 439 11.82 -28.77 -14.74
N PRO A 440 10.76 -28.06 -15.14
CA PRO A 440 9.66 -28.63 -15.93
C PRO A 440 10.11 -29.48 -17.13
N PRO A 441 9.39 -30.56 -17.46
CA PRO A 441 9.73 -31.42 -18.60
C PRO A 441 9.87 -30.68 -19.93
N SER A 442 9.10 -29.61 -20.15
CA SER A 442 9.19 -28.74 -21.35
C SER A 442 10.58 -28.12 -21.54
N LEU A 443 11.27 -27.80 -20.45
CA LEU A 443 12.65 -27.31 -20.47
C LEU A 443 13.64 -28.46 -20.66
N GLN A 444 13.34 -29.64 -20.13
CA GLN A 444 14.17 -30.85 -20.30
C GLN A 444 14.15 -31.35 -21.77
N THR A 445 13.02 -31.19 -22.46
CA THR A 445 12.84 -31.52 -23.87
C THR A 445 13.15 -30.37 -24.82
N ALA A 446 13.62 -29.20 -24.37
CA ALA A 446 14.02 -28.10 -25.26
C ALA A 446 15.13 -28.47 -26.27
N ARG A 447 15.80 -29.62 -26.06
CA ARG A 447 16.67 -30.27 -27.06
C ARG A 447 15.92 -30.90 -28.25
N SER A 448 14.58 -30.94 -28.27
CA SER A 448 13.79 -31.68 -29.26
C SER A 448 12.82 -30.85 -30.11
N SER A 449 12.65 -29.54 -29.90
CA SER A 449 11.54 -28.81 -30.54
C SER A 449 11.86 -27.82 -31.66
N ASP A 450 13.09 -27.40 -31.96
CA ASP A 450 13.34 -26.52 -33.14
C ASP A 450 14.67 -26.75 -33.88
N THR A 451 15.18 -27.98 -33.80
CA THR A 451 16.04 -28.51 -34.86
C THR A 451 15.75 -30.00 -34.92
N PRO A 452 15.40 -30.60 -36.07
CA PRO A 452 15.33 -32.04 -36.17
C PRO A 452 16.77 -32.57 -36.13
N SER A 453 17.40 -32.59 -34.96
CA SER A 453 18.44 -33.58 -34.75
C SER A 453 17.70 -34.90 -34.67
N ARG A 454 17.55 -35.56 -35.82
CA ARG A 454 17.31 -37.00 -35.91
C ARG A 454 18.51 -37.69 -35.27
N LEU A 455 18.65 -37.57 -33.94
CA LEU A 455 19.56 -38.42 -33.21
C LEU A 455 18.93 -39.80 -33.29
N THR A 456 19.57 -40.67 -34.04
CA THR A 456 19.20 -42.09 -34.05
C THR A 456 19.30 -42.62 -32.62
N LEU A 457 18.52 -43.66 -32.27
CA LEU A 457 18.58 -44.28 -30.94
C LEU A 457 20.03 -44.54 -30.44
N PRO A 458 20.98 -44.99 -31.30
CA PRO A 458 22.40 -45.11 -30.92
C PRO A 458 23.08 -43.80 -30.49
N GLU A 459 22.70 -42.66 -31.06
CA GLU A 459 23.29 -41.35 -30.76
C GLU A 459 22.73 -40.75 -29.46
N ALA A 460 21.44 -40.96 -29.19
CA ALA A 460 20.83 -40.60 -27.91
C ALA A 460 21.45 -41.40 -26.75
N VAL A 461 21.58 -42.72 -26.92
CA VAL A 461 22.27 -43.59 -25.94
C VAL A 461 23.71 -43.15 -25.75
N LYS A 462 24.44 -42.84 -26.83
CA LYS A 462 25.82 -42.35 -26.77
C LYS A 462 25.96 -41.06 -25.94
N LYS A 463 24.99 -40.14 -26.06
CA LYS A 463 25.01 -38.86 -25.32
C LYS A 463 24.82 -39.06 -23.82
N VAL A 464 23.82 -39.85 -23.44
CA VAL A 464 23.53 -40.19 -22.05
C VAL A 464 24.69 -40.97 -21.43
N GLU A 465 25.25 -41.95 -22.15
CA GLU A 465 26.43 -42.69 -21.69
C GLU A 465 27.63 -41.79 -21.47
N LYS A 466 27.86 -40.80 -22.36
CA LYS A 466 28.96 -39.84 -22.21
C LYS A 466 28.78 -38.96 -20.98
N GLU A 467 27.57 -38.48 -20.72
CA GLU A 467 27.24 -37.65 -19.55
C GLU A 467 27.49 -38.43 -18.24
N LEU A 468 26.97 -39.65 -18.13
CA LEU A 468 27.19 -40.53 -16.96
C LEU A 468 28.68 -40.83 -16.70
N ILE A 469 29.45 -41.07 -17.75
CA ILE A 469 30.90 -41.34 -17.62
C ILE A 469 31.66 -40.10 -17.14
N VAL A 470 31.32 -38.92 -17.64
CA VAL A 470 31.97 -37.66 -17.23
C VAL A 470 31.64 -37.34 -15.76
N GLU A 471 30.39 -37.52 -15.34
CA GLU A 471 29.97 -37.29 -13.95
C GLU A 471 30.69 -38.25 -12.98
N ALA A 472 30.70 -39.54 -13.29
CA ALA A 472 31.43 -40.53 -12.50
C ALA A 472 32.93 -40.25 -12.43
N LEU A 473 33.55 -39.76 -13.51
CA LEU A 473 34.96 -39.37 -13.51
C LEU A 473 35.23 -38.09 -12.69
N LYS A 474 34.32 -37.12 -12.68
CA LYS A 474 34.41 -35.93 -11.81
C LYS A 474 34.33 -36.32 -10.33
N GLU A 475 33.35 -37.14 -9.98
CA GLU A 475 33.10 -37.55 -8.59
C GLU A 475 34.25 -38.41 -8.03
N THR A 476 34.87 -39.21 -8.90
CA THR A 476 36.00 -40.08 -8.55
C THR A 476 37.37 -39.46 -8.81
N ARG A 477 37.43 -38.16 -9.13
CA ARG A 477 38.67 -37.40 -9.38
C ARG A 477 39.59 -38.05 -10.43
N GLY A 478 39.01 -38.49 -11.54
CA GLY A 478 39.72 -39.14 -12.64
C GLY A 478 40.18 -40.58 -12.36
N ASN A 479 39.69 -41.22 -11.29
CA ASN A 479 39.96 -42.62 -10.99
C ASN A 479 38.98 -43.55 -11.74
N GLN A 480 39.42 -44.04 -12.90
CA GLN A 480 38.62 -44.90 -13.79
C GLN A 480 38.10 -46.18 -13.12
N SER A 481 38.86 -46.80 -12.20
CA SER A 481 38.43 -48.03 -11.52
C SER A 481 37.33 -47.77 -10.49
N LYS A 482 37.31 -46.59 -9.87
CA LYS A 482 36.21 -46.16 -9.00
C LYS A 482 35.00 -45.73 -9.83
N ALA A 483 35.22 -44.99 -10.93
CA ALA A 483 34.15 -44.59 -11.84
C ALA A 483 33.41 -45.79 -12.44
N ALA A 484 34.13 -46.87 -12.79
CA ALA A 484 33.53 -48.08 -13.32
C ALA A 484 32.62 -48.76 -12.29
N ARG A 485 33.08 -48.87 -11.04
CA ARG A 485 32.29 -49.41 -9.92
C ARG A 485 31.05 -48.58 -9.63
N LEU A 486 31.18 -47.26 -9.63
CA LEU A 486 30.07 -46.33 -9.41
C LEU A 486 28.98 -46.48 -10.48
N LEU A 487 29.39 -46.69 -11.74
CA LEU A 487 28.50 -46.89 -12.88
C LEU A 487 28.01 -48.35 -13.04
N GLY A 488 28.34 -49.25 -12.11
CA GLY A 488 27.93 -50.66 -12.19
C GLY A 488 28.50 -51.41 -13.40
N THR A 489 29.67 -51.00 -13.91
CA THR A 489 30.30 -51.59 -15.09
C THR A 489 31.74 -52.05 -14.82
N THR A 490 32.35 -52.75 -15.77
CA THR A 490 33.75 -53.18 -15.65
C THR A 490 34.71 -52.08 -16.12
N LEU A 491 35.92 -52.06 -15.56
CA LEU A 491 36.98 -51.14 -15.98
C LEU A 491 37.27 -51.24 -17.49
N ARG A 492 37.16 -52.45 -18.05
CA ARG A 492 37.35 -52.70 -19.49
C ARG A 492 36.27 -52.02 -20.34
N VAL A 493 34.99 -52.14 -19.96
CA VAL A 493 33.87 -51.51 -20.67
C VAL A 493 33.92 -49.98 -20.54
N LEU A 494 34.25 -49.47 -19.35
CA LEU A 494 34.42 -48.04 -19.14
C LEU A 494 35.54 -47.47 -20.01
N ASN A 495 36.72 -48.10 -20.02
CA ASN A 495 37.87 -47.65 -20.82
C ASN A 495 37.59 -47.68 -22.32
N TYR A 496 36.85 -48.69 -22.78
CA TYR A 496 36.39 -48.74 -24.17
C TYR A 496 35.49 -47.53 -24.50
N LYS A 497 34.49 -47.23 -23.66
CA LYS A 497 33.59 -46.08 -23.86
C LYS A 497 34.31 -44.73 -23.74
N ILE A 498 35.25 -44.58 -22.81
CA ILE A 498 36.12 -43.39 -22.67
C ILE A 498 36.87 -43.11 -23.97
N ARG A 499 37.52 -44.14 -24.56
CA ARG A 499 38.22 -44.01 -25.85
C ARG A 499 37.26 -43.73 -26.99
N LYS A 500 36.14 -44.47 -27.07
CA LYS A 500 35.10 -44.31 -28.09
C LYS A 500 34.49 -42.90 -28.10
N TYR A 501 34.41 -42.25 -26.93
CA TYR A 501 33.79 -40.92 -26.77
C TYR A 501 34.79 -39.76 -26.63
N GLY A 502 36.09 -40.04 -26.74
CA GLY A 502 37.16 -39.04 -26.69
C GLY A 502 37.25 -38.30 -25.36
N ILE A 503 36.96 -38.97 -24.24
CA ILE A 503 37.02 -38.38 -22.90
C ILE A 503 38.45 -38.52 -22.40
N ASP A 504 39.09 -37.44 -21.94
CA ASP A 504 40.41 -37.51 -21.26
C ASP A 504 40.22 -37.54 -19.73
N PRO A 505 40.47 -38.69 -19.08
CA PRO A 505 40.31 -38.83 -17.63
C PRO A 505 41.32 -38.02 -16.81
N LYS A 506 42.43 -37.56 -17.42
CA LYS A 506 43.45 -36.75 -16.73
C LYS A 506 42.94 -35.36 -16.37
N LEU A 507 41.98 -34.82 -17.12
CA LEU A 507 41.35 -33.52 -16.86
C LEU A 507 40.59 -33.48 -15.53
N PHE A 508 40.22 -34.64 -14.99
CA PHE A 508 39.47 -34.75 -13.74
C PHE A 508 40.35 -35.12 -12.53
N ARG A 509 41.67 -35.27 -12.73
CA ARG A 509 42.61 -35.49 -11.63
C ARG A 509 43.00 -34.15 -10.99
N PRO A 510 43.15 -34.08 -9.67
CA PRO A 510 43.69 -32.89 -9.03
C PRO A 510 45.12 -32.63 -9.53
N LEU A 511 45.43 -31.38 -9.88
CA LEU A 511 46.77 -30.96 -10.28
C LEU A 511 47.77 -31.33 -9.17
N SER A 512 48.70 -32.23 -9.46
CA SER A 512 49.82 -32.50 -8.54
C SER A 512 50.68 -31.24 -8.48
N LYS A 513 50.83 -30.65 -7.28
CA LYS A 513 51.90 -29.68 -7.00
C LYS A 513 53.22 -30.27 -7.49
N ARG A 514 53.83 -29.66 -8.51
CA ARG A 514 55.23 -29.93 -8.86
C ARG A 514 56.06 -29.53 -7.65
N SER A 515 56.79 -30.48 -7.12
CA SER A 515 57.90 -30.28 -6.18
C SER A 515 58.89 -29.30 -6.79
N SER A 516 59.15 -28.23 -6.05
CA SER A 516 60.32 -27.38 -6.18
C SER A 516 61.57 -28.20 -5.85
N HIS A 517 62.38 -28.49 -6.86
CA HIS A 517 63.82 -28.71 -6.71
C HIS A 517 64.53 -27.95 -7.82
N ALA A 518 65.00 -26.76 -7.47
CA ALA A 518 66.31 -26.21 -7.80
C ALA A 518 66.71 -25.34 -6.61
#